data_AF-A0A7Y9J224-F1
#
_entry.id   AF-A0A7Y9J224-F1
#
_cell.length_a   1.000
_cell.length_b   1.000
_cell.length_c   1.000
_cell.angle_alpha   90.00
_cell.angle_beta   90.00
_cell.angle_gamma   90.00
#
_symmetry.space_group_name_H-M   'P 1'
#
loop_
_entity.id
_entity.type
_entity.pdbx_description
1 polymer ?
#
loop_
_entity_poly.entity_id
_entity_poly.type
_entity_poly.pdbx_seq_one_letter_code
_entity_poly.pdbx_strand_id
1 'polypeptide(L)' 'MHPHVLRHTHVTTMLDAGVDLRDVQLAARHADPRTTMRHDRARTTLGRHPDYILAVHMASGT' A
#
# COMPACT_ATOMS: atom_id res chain seq x y z
N MET A 1 0.39 -16.71 -20.08
CA MET A 1 0.48 -15.92 -18.83
C MET A 1 1.71 -16.37 -18.06
N HIS A 2 2.53 -15.46 -17.53
CA HIS A 2 3.81 -15.82 -16.88
C HIS A 2 3.71 -15.69 -15.34
N PRO A 3 4.27 -16.60 -14.53
CA PRO A 3 4.18 -16.56 -13.07
C PRO A 3 4.58 -15.23 -12.44
N HIS A 4 5.56 -14.54 -13.02
CA HIS A 4 5.98 -13.22 -12.55
C HIS A 4 4.87 -12.16 -12.69
N VAL A 5 4.09 -12.22 -13.76
CA VAL A 5 2.97 -11.28 -13.99
C VAL A 5 1.88 -11.52 -12.95
N LEU A 6 1.57 -12.79 -12.64
CA LEU A 6 0.60 -13.13 -11.59
C LEU A 6 1.01 -12.58 -10.22
N ARG A 7 2.28 -12.76 -9.85
CA ARG A 7 2.81 -12.21 -8.59
C ARG A 7 2.73 -10.68 -8.55
N HIS A 8 3.08 -10.02 -9.65
CA HIS A 8 2.97 -8.57 -9.76
C HIS A 8 1.52 -8.11 -9.59
N THR A 9 0.58 -8.71 -10.33
CA THR A 9 -0.85 -8.39 -10.23
C THR A 9 -1.36 -8.61 -8.82
N HIS A 10 -1.01 -9.73 -8.17
CA HIS A 10 -1.43 -10.03 -6.81
C HIS A 10 -1.05 -8.93 -5.80
N VAL A 11 0.23 -8.55 -5.77
CA VAL A 11 0.74 -7.50 -4.84
C VAL A 11 0.07 -6.16 -5.11
N THR A 12 -0.02 -5.77 -6.38
CA THR A 12 -0.65 -4.52 -6.79
C THR A 12 -2.13 -4.47 -6.40
N THR A 13 -2.90 -5.53 -6.67
CA THR A 13 -4.33 -5.56 -6.38
C THR A 13 -4.62 -5.48 -4.87
N MET A 14 -3.81 -6.10 -4.02
CA MET A 14 -3.97 -5.98 -2.56
C MET A 14 -3.76 -4.55 -2.07
N LEU A 15 -2.74 -3.85 -2.58
CA LEU A 15 -2.46 -2.46 -2.20
C LEU A 15 -3.51 -1.48 -2.76
N ASP A 16 -3.99 -1.73 -3.98
CA ASP A 16 -5.10 -0.96 -4.57
C ASP A 16 -6.38 -1.14 -3.73
N ALA A 17 -6.62 -2.34 -3.18
CA ALA A 17 -7.71 -2.63 -2.25
C ALA A 17 -7.52 -2.05 -0.84
N GLY A 18 -6.38 -1.40 -0.56
CA GLY A 18 -6.11 -0.75 0.73
C GLY A 18 -5.66 -1.70 1.84
N VAL A 19 -5.25 -2.93 1.52
CA VAL A 19 -4.63 -3.84 2.50
C VAL A 19 -3.32 -3.23 3.01
N ASP A 20 -3.04 -3.39 4.30
CA ASP A 20 -1.82 -2.86 4.92
C ASP A 20 -0.57 -3.41 4.23
N LEU A 21 0.42 -2.53 4.01
CA LEU A 21 1.71 -2.85 3.41
C LEU A 21 2.38 -4.07 4.08
N ARG A 22 2.27 -4.21 5.41
CA ARG A 22 2.84 -5.33 6.17
C ARG A 22 2.18 -6.65 5.79
N ASP A 23 0.86 -6.67 5.66
CA ASP A 23 0.12 -7.89 5.31
C ASP A 23 0.38 -8.28 3.86
N VAL A 24 0.45 -7.30 2.94
CA VAL A 24 0.86 -7.55 1.56
C VAL A 24 2.30 -8.07 1.50
N GLN A 25 3.22 -7.53 2.31
CA GLN A 25 4.60 -8.00 2.37
C GLN A 25 4.69 -9.46 2.85
N LEU A 26 3.92 -9.82 3.88
CA LEU A 26 3.85 -11.20 4.39
C LEU A 26 3.26 -12.15 3.35
N ALA A 27 2.16 -11.77 2.70
CA ALA A 27 1.56 -12.55 1.62
C ALA A 27 2.52 -12.77 0.45
N ALA A 28 3.27 -11.72 0.07
CA ALA A 28 4.28 -11.81 -0.97
C ALA A 28 5.53 -12.59 -0.50
N ARG A 29 5.81 -12.71 0.80
CA ARG A 29 7.09 -13.21 1.34
C ARG A 29 8.29 -12.36 0.89
N HIS A 30 8.12 -11.04 0.83
CA HIS A 30 9.23 -10.13 0.55
C HIS A 30 10.09 -9.92 1.79
N ALA A 31 11.40 -10.13 1.65
CA ALA A 31 12.37 -9.90 2.72
C ALA A 31 12.51 -8.41 3.06
N ASP A 32 12.53 -7.53 2.05
CA ASP A 32 12.61 -6.08 2.22
C ASP A 32 11.24 -5.43 1.93
N PRO A 33 10.65 -4.65 2.86
CA PRO A 33 9.42 -3.88 2.62
C PRO A 33 9.48 -2.98 1.39
N ARG A 34 10.66 -2.46 1.04
CA ARG A 34 10.86 -1.63 -0.17
C ARG A 34 10.49 -2.36 -1.45
N THR A 35 10.59 -3.69 -1.46
CA THR A 35 10.18 -4.52 -2.60
C THR A 35 8.66 -4.48 -2.78
N THR A 36 7.90 -4.49 -1.67
CA THR A 36 6.44 -4.33 -1.67
C THR A 36 6.04 -2.88 -1.98
N MET A 37 6.72 -1.88 -1.39
CA MET A 37 6.41 -0.46 -1.57
C MET A 37 6.52 0.01 -3.03
N ARG A 38 7.35 -0.63 -3.86
CA ARG A 38 7.43 -0.32 -5.30
C ARG A 38 6.11 -0.56 -6.03
N HIS A 39 5.25 -1.42 -5.51
CA HIS A 39 3.92 -1.69 -6.06
C HIS A 39 2.84 -0.74 -5.53
N ASP A 40 3.10 0.01 -4.47
CA ASP A 40 2.14 0.96 -3.90
C ASP A 40 2.09 2.23 -4.76
N ARG A 41 1.10 2.30 -5.63
CA ARG A 41 0.87 3.46 -6.51
C ARG A 41 0.31 4.66 -5.75
N ALA A 42 -0.33 4.44 -4.61
CA ALA A 42 -0.99 5.49 -3.84
C ALA A 42 -0.09 6.08 -2.75
N ARG A 43 1.17 5.63 -2.65
CA ARG A 43 2.14 6.09 -1.65
C ARG A 43 2.42 7.60 -1.65
N THR A 44 2.10 8.30 -2.73
CA THR A 44 2.25 9.76 -2.86
C THR A 44 0.91 10.50 -2.89
N THR A 45 -0.20 9.80 -2.68
CA THR A 45 -1.53 10.41 -2.67
C THR A 45 -1.73 11.19 -1.37
N LEU A 46 -2.09 12.46 -1.48
CA LEU A 46 -2.31 13.35 -0.33
C LEU A 46 -3.29 12.75 0.69
N GLY A 47 -4.40 12.18 0.20
CA GLY A 47 -5.41 11.52 1.04
C GLY A 47 -4.92 10.33 1.88
N ARG A 48 -3.75 9.76 1.54
CA ARG A 48 -3.11 8.68 2.31
C ARG A 48 -1.89 9.17 3.10
N HIS A 49 -1.55 10.45 3.03
CA HIS A 49 -0.43 11.02 3.77
C HIS A 49 -0.78 11.11 5.27
N PRO A 50 0.05 10.58 6.18
CA PRO A 50 -0.26 10.56 7.61
C PRO A 50 -0.62 11.93 8.19
N ASP A 51 0.14 12.97 7.82
CA ASP A 51 -0.13 14.33 8.31
C ASP A 51 -1.45 14.90 7.77
N TYR A 52 -1.84 14.53 6.55
CA TYR A 52 -3.12 14.96 5.99
C TYR A 52 -4.29 14.27 6.70
N ILE A 53 -4.17 12.97 6.97
CA ILE A 53 -5.15 12.21 7.75
C ILE A 53 -5.27 12.80 9.16
N LEU A 54 -4.15 13.09 9.82
CA LEU A 54 -4.12 13.73 11.13
C LEU A 54 -4.79 15.10 11.11
N ALA A 55 -4.50 15.93 10.12
CA ALA A 55 -5.11 17.24 9.96
C ALA A 55 -6.63 17.15 9.79
N VAL A 56 -7.12 16.23 8.93
CA VAL A 56 -8.56 16.00 8.75
C VAL A 56 -9.21 15.50 10.04
N HIS A 57 -8.56 14.60 10.78
CA HIS A 57 -9.05 14.10 12.06
C HIS A 57 -9.17 15.23 13.10
N MET A 58 -8.14 16.08 13.22
CA MET A 58 -8.16 17.25 14.11
C MET A 58 -9.23 18.26 13.73
N ALA A 59 -9.44 18.52 12.43
CA ALA A 59 -10.47 19.43 11.93
C ALA A 59 -11.91 18.90 12.08
N SER A 60 -12.09 17.58 12.14
CA SER A 60 -13.40 16.95 12.36
C SER A 60 -13.80 16.89 13.84
N GLY A 61 -12.86 17.16 14.74
CA GLY A 61 -13.06 17.17 16.20
C GLY A 61 -13.45 18.54 16.78
N THR A 62 -13.68 19.54 15.93
CA THR A 62 -14.26 20.85 16.27
C THR A 62 -15.66 20.96 15.73
#